data_AF-A0A2D9DLF3-F1
#
_entry.id   AF-A0A2D9DLF3-F1
#
_cell.length_a   1.000
_cell.length_b   1.000
_cell.length_c   1.000
_cell.angle_alpha   90.00
_cell.angle_beta   90.00
_cell.angle_gamma   90.00
#
_symmetry.space_group_name_H-M   'P 1'
#
loop_
_entity.id
_entity.type
_entity.pdbx_description
1 polymer ?
#
loop_
_entity_poly.entity_id
_entity_poly.type
_entity_poly.pdbx_seq_one_letter_code
_entity_poly.pdbx_strand_id
1 'polypeptide(L)'
;MEELYARITEKLEKLYGTFESDKKRFKNSSNSKIARDLGYSDAQFSRLINGTATPGEYERTLQNVDRVLKIKELEKNATTSNLPKPETSRKKNWLIGILAALLLISLTLLILDLQATKTNVEDYPRDYTLRWAFETEFVNPYTKLEELPADCNFPCYKLQGQWELNKKYKIPLYIETDGFHYQATSVKMYTRCAINIEPDGSLLEGYEYQKHEIWYDMTESNISTFMNNNDVRNGEGSYYETLDFNKDSRFVKVATVHTLFRNRFTIGDSISRDGQVIGRDLVPVPQDILKDKLSEEKVIFINKKLNLIARNGLEDFSRPINCAESPLPGIDFHDVKEGDLMKFTCKLTTNRVPSVYTKAFKLTRQFIKSTCRQSLDDE
;
A
#
# COMPACT_ATOMS: atom_id res chain seq x y z
N MET A 1 -15.36 -12.87 -31.89
CA MET A 1 -15.97 -12.87 -30.54
C MET A 1 -16.72 -14.17 -30.26
N GLU A 2 -17.71 -14.55 -31.07
CA GLU A 2 -18.45 -15.81 -30.91
C GLU A 2 -17.53 -17.05 -30.95
N GLU A 3 -16.54 -17.07 -31.86
CA GLU A 3 -15.56 -18.15 -31.95
C GLU A 3 -14.71 -18.29 -30.68
N LEU A 4 -14.26 -17.17 -30.10
CA LEU A 4 -13.44 -17.18 -28.88
C LEU A 4 -14.26 -17.61 -27.66
N TYR A 5 -15.50 -17.14 -27.57
CA TYR A 5 -16.45 -17.55 -26.53
C TYR A 5 -16.72 -19.05 -26.59
N ALA A 6 -17.04 -19.58 -27.77
CA ALA A 6 -17.29 -21.01 -27.98
C ALA A 6 -16.09 -21.88 -27.59
N ARG A 7 -14.87 -21.48 -28.00
CA ARG A 7 -13.63 -22.18 -27.65
C ARG A 7 -13.34 -22.18 -26.15
N ILE A 8 -13.66 -21.08 -25.45
CA ILE A 8 -13.51 -21.02 -24.00
C ILE A 8 -14.51 -21.94 -23.31
N THR A 9 -15.78 -21.89 -23.71
CA THR A 9 -16.80 -22.77 -23.12
C THR A 9 -16.45 -24.25 -23.33
N GLU A 10 -16.04 -24.64 -24.54
CA GLU A 10 -15.65 -26.03 -24.86
C GLU A 10 -14.47 -26.52 -23.99
N LYS A 11 -13.44 -25.68 -23.81
CA LYS A 11 -12.28 -26.05 -22.98
C LYS A 11 -12.61 -26.10 -21.50
N LEU A 12 -13.48 -25.20 -21.02
CA LEU A 12 -13.96 -25.22 -19.65
C LEU A 12 -14.85 -26.43 -19.37
N GLU A 13 -15.61 -26.92 -20.35
CA GLU A 13 -16.38 -28.16 -20.19
C GLU A 13 -15.50 -29.36 -19.86
N LYS A 14 -14.29 -29.43 -20.44
CA LYS A 14 -13.28 -30.47 -20.13
C LYS A 14 -12.81 -30.43 -18.67
N LEU A 15 -12.88 -29.26 -18.02
CA LEU A 15 -12.43 -29.06 -16.64
C LEU A 15 -13.57 -29.09 -15.61
N TYR A 16 -14.75 -28.59 -15.97
CA TYR A 16 -15.82 -28.21 -15.04
C TYR A 16 -17.19 -28.82 -15.37
N GLY A 17 -17.25 -29.74 -16.35
CA GLY A 17 -18.47 -30.43 -16.76
C GLY A 17 -19.31 -29.64 -17.77
N THR A 18 -20.41 -30.21 -18.25
CA THR A 18 -21.24 -29.62 -19.33
C THR A 18 -21.67 -28.18 -19.05
N PHE A 19 -21.63 -27.33 -20.07
CA PHE A 19 -22.04 -25.94 -20.04
C PHE A 19 -23.54 -25.80 -20.31
N GLU A 20 -24.27 -25.21 -19.36
CA GLU A 20 -25.69 -24.91 -19.50
C GLU A 20 -25.85 -23.50 -20.09
N SER A 21 -26.03 -23.39 -21.41
CA SER A 21 -26.10 -22.11 -22.16
C SER A 21 -27.14 -21.13 -21.59
N ASP A 22 -28.28 -21.65 -21.16
CA ASP A 22 -29.42 -20.85 -20.70
C ASP A 22 -29.17 -20.26 -19.31
N LYS A 23 -28.33 -20.91 -18.51
CA LYS A 23 -27.99 -20.52 -17.14
C LYS A 23 -26.58 -19.97 -16.99
N LYS A 24 -25.81 -19.91 -18.10
CA LYS A 24 -24.43 -19.41 -18.16
C LYS A 24 -23.53 -19.98 -17.05
N ARG A 25 -23.60 -21.30 -16.86
CA ARG A 25 -22.87 -22.01 -15.79
C ARG A 25 -22.46 -23.42 -16.20
N PHE A 26 -21.52 -24.01 -15.45
CA PHE A 26 -21.07 -25.40 -15.66
C PHE A 26 -21.62 -26.32 -14.58
N LYS A 27 -21.96 -27.57 -14.95
CA LYS A 27 -22.67 -28.49 -14.07
C LYS A 27 -21.90 -28.90 -12.81
N ASN A 28 -20.57 -29.06 -12.90
CA ASN A 28 -19.77 -29.63 -11.81
C ASN A 28 -19.01 -28.57 -11.01
N SER A 29 -19.20 -27.27 -11.28
CA SER A 29 -18.51 -26.19 -10.55
C SER A 29 -19.27 -24.87 -10.65
N SER A 30 -19.27 -24.10 -9.55
CA SER A 30 -19.84 -22.75 -9.56
C SER A 30 -18.95 -21.77 -10.30
N ASN A 31 -19.54 -20.72 -10.89
CA ASN A 31 -18.80 -19.68 -11.61
C ASN A 31 -17.73 -19.01 -10.74
N SER A 32 -17.99 -18.78 -9.45
CA SER A 32 -16.98 -18.26 -8.50
C SER A 32 -15.82 -19.23 -8.26
N LYS A 33 -16.07 -20.54 -8.27
CA LYS A 33 -14.99 -21.54 -8.16
C LYS A 33 -14.12 -21.51 -9.41
N ILE A 34 -14.73 -21.47 -10.59
CA ILE A 34 -14.02 -21.40 -11.87
C ILE A 34 -13.23 -20.10 -11.98
N ALA A 35 -13.80 -18.97 -11.56
CA ALA A 35 -13.11 -17.68 -11.53
C ALA A 35 -11.81 -17.78 -10.72
N ARG A 36 -11.87 -18.32 -9.50
CA ARG A 36 -10.69 -18.51 -8.64
C ARG A 36 -9.66 -19.46 -9.25
N ASP A 37 -10.10 -20.60 -9.79
CA ASP A 37 -9.20 -21.59 -10.40
C ASP A 37 -8.45 -21.02 -11.62
N LEU A 38 -9.06 -20.07 -12.34
CA LEU A 38 -8.47 -19.37 -13.48
C LEU A 38 -7.74 -18.06 -13.12
N GLY A 39 -7.75 -17.66 -11.85
CA GLY A 39 -7.11 -16.43 -11.37
C GLY A 39 -7.87 -15.13 -11.73
N TYR A 40 -9.19 -15.21 -11.91
CA TYR A 40 -10.06 -14.07 -12.19
C TYR A 40 -10.91 -13.70 -10.96
N SER A 41 -11.32 -12.43 -10.89
CA SER A 41 -12.43 -12.04 -10.01
C SER A 41 -13.77 -12.55 -10.52
N ASP A 42 -14.73 -12.76 -9.61
CA ASP A 42 -16.09 -13.21 -9.95
C ASP A 42 -16.77 -12.28 -10.98
N ALA A 43 -16.53 -10.97 -10.89
CA ALA A 43 -17.07 -9.99 -11.83
C ALA A 43 -16.46 -10.14 -13.25
N GLN A 44 -15.15 -10.35 -13.35
CA GLN A 44 -14.48 -10.58 -14.65
C GLN A 44 -14.96 -11.87 -15.30
N PHE A 45 -15.06 -12.95 -14.52
CA PHE A 45 -15.55 -14.23 -15.02
C PHE A 45 -17.04 -14.16 -15.41
N SER A 46 -17.84 -13.40 -14.67
CA SER A 46 -19.23 -13.12 -15.02
C SER A 46 -19.34 -12.43 -16.38
N ARG A 47 -18.51 -11.43 -16.69
CA ARG A 47 -18.50 -10.79 -18.02
C ARG A 47 -18.11 -11.75 -19.13
N LEU A 48 -17.09 -12.59 -18.88
CA LEU A 48 -16.63 -13.60 -19.84
C LEU A 48 -17.76 -14.57 -20.20
N ILE A 49 -18.47 -15.11 -19.20
CA ILE A 49 -19.52 -16.09 -19.43
C ILE A 49 -20.83 -15.48 -19.92
N ASN A 50 -21.07 -14.20 -19.67
CA ASN A 50 -22.25 -13.48 -20.19
C ASN A 50 -22.03 -12.88 -21.58
N GLY A 51 -20.87 -13.06 -22.21
CA GLY A 51 -20.63 -12.57 -23.57
C GLY A 51 -20.27 -11.09 -23.67
N THR A 52 -19.99 -10.42 -22.55
CA THR A 52 -19.79 -8.96 -22.48
C THR A 52 -18.33 -8.54 -22.25
N ALA A 53 -17.40 -9.49 -22.25
CA ALA A 53 -15.97 -9.21 -22.16
C ALA A 53 -15.39 -8.71 -23.49
N THR A 54 -14.23 -8.05 -23.43
CA THR A 54 -13.50 -7.58 -24.61
C THR A 54 -12.75 -8.72 -25.32
N PRO A 55 -12.38 -8.59 -26.61
CA PRO A 55 -11.59 -9.61 -27.32
C PRO A 55 -10.30 -10.02 -26.58
N GLY A 56 -9.56 -9.03 -26.07
CA GLY A 56 -8.31 -9.28 -25.31
C GLY A 56 -8.54 -9.92 -23.93
N GLU A 57 -9.74 -9.83 -23.35
CA GLU A 57 -10.10 -10.61 -22.15
C GLU A 57 -10.37 -12.08 -22.51
N TYR A 58 -11.03 -12.36 -23.63
CA TYR A 58 -11.22 -13.72 -24.12
C TYR A 58 -9.90 -14.39 -24.47
N GLU A 59 -8.97 -13.71 -25.16
CA GLU A 59 -7.67 -14.28 -25.51
C GLU A 59 -6.82 -14.63 -24.27
N ARG A 60 -6.75 -13.72 -23.28
CA ARG A 60 -6.06 -14.00 -22.01
C ARG A 60 -6.71 -15.14 -21.23
N THR A 61 -8.03 -15.24 -21.27
CA THR A 61 -8.76 -16.35 -20.63
C THR A 61 -8.44 -17.68 -21.31
N LEU A 62 -8.40 -17.71 -22.63
CA LEU A 62 -8.07 -18.90 -23.40
C LEU A 62 -6.65 -19.41 -23.06
N GLN A 63 -5.66 -18.52 -23.00
CA GLN A 63 -4.29 -18.84 -22.59
C GLN A 63 -4.23 -19.43 -21.16
N ASN A 64 -4.99 -18.85 -20.22
CA ASN A 64 -5.04 -19.37 -18.85
C ASN A 64 -5.68 -20.75 -18.76
N VAL A 65 -6.78 -20.98 -19.49
CA VAL A 65 -7.44 -22.30 -19.55
C VAL A 65 -6.51 -23.36 -20.16
N ASP A 66 -5.79 -23.01 -21.23
CA ASP A 66 -4.80 -23.90 -21.85
C ASP A 66 -3.66 -24.27 -20.91
N ARG A 67 -3.18 -23.30 -20.12
CA ARG A 67 -2.18 -23.55 -19.08
C ARG A 67 -2.67 -24.54 -18.04
N VAL A 68 -3.91 -24.38 -17.55
CA VAL A 68 -4.50 -25.28 -16.55
C VAL A 68 -4.68 -26.70 -17.11
N LEU A 69 -5.16 -26.82 -18.35
CA LEU A 69 -5.28 -28.11 -19.03
C LEU A 69 -3.93 -28.81 -19.17
N LYS A 70 -2.89 -28.08 -19.58
CA LYS A 70 -1.53 -28.61 -19.70
C LYS A 70 -0.95 -29.08 -18.37
N ILE A 71 -1.19 -28.34 -17.28
CA ILE A 71 -0.77 -28.74 -15.93
C ILE A 71 -1.46 -30.06 -15.54
N LYS A 72 -2.78 -30.19 -15.73
CA LYS A 72 -3.49 -31.44 -15.43
C LYS A 72 -3.02 -32.61 -16.27
N GLU A 73 -2.69 -32.38 -17.54
CA GLU A 73 -2.11 -33.42 -18.40
C GLU A 73 -0.75 -33.89 -17.87
N LEU A 74 0.12 -32.95 -17.47
CA LEU A 74 1.41 -33.26 -16.87
C LEU A 74 1.27 -34.00 -15.54
N GLU A 75 0.33 -33.60 -14.68
CA GLU A 75 0.02 -34.29 -13.42
C GLU A 75 -0.48 -35.72 -13.68
N LYS A 76 -1.38 -35.89 -14.65
CA LYS A 76 -1.86 -37.22 -15.04
C LYS A 76 -0.70 -38.07 -15.56
N ASN A 77 0.17 -37.54 -16.40
CA ASN A 77 1.33 -38.25 -16.94
C ASN A 77 2.34 -38.60 -15.83
N ALA A 78 2.51 -37.74 -14.82
CA ALA A 78 3.31 -38.01 -13.64
C ALA A 78 2.68 -39.06 -12.70
N THR A 79 1.36 -39.21 -12.72
CA THR A 79 0.65 -40.24 -11.93
C THR A 79 0.58 -41.58 -12.68
N THR A 80 0.67 -41.56 -14.02
CA THR A 80 0.59 -42.76 -14.87
C THR A 80 1.96 -43.34 -15.26
N SER A 81 3.07 -42.72 -14.81
CA SER A 81 4.37 -43.37 -14.88
C SER A 81 4.35 -44.59 -13.97
N ASN A 82 4.09 -45.75 -14.58
CA ASN A 82 4.23 -47.08 -14.01
C ASN A 82 5.62 -47.20 -13.38
N LEU A 83 5.72 -46.89 -12.10
CA LEU A 83 6.84 -47.32 -11.27
C LEU A 83 6.86 -48.86 -11.35
N PRO A 84 7.95 -49.47 -11.82
CA PRO A 84 8.07 -50.91 -11.83
C PRO A 84 7.87 -51.41 -10.40
N LYS A 85 6.95 -52.36 -10.21
CA LYS A 85 6.84 -53.08 -8.94
C LYS A 85 8.21 -53.66 -8.62
N PRO A 86 8.84 -53.32 -7.47
CA PRO A 86 10.11 -53.93 -7.13
C PRO A 86 9.85 -55.39 -6.78
N GLU A 87 10.24 -56.28 -7.69
CA GLU A 87 10.41 -57.69 -7.37
C GLU A 87 11.42 -57.80 -6.23
N THR A 88 10.94 -58.37 -5.14
CA THR A 88 11.74 -58.81 -4.02
C THR A 88 12.74 -59.88 -4.48
N SER A 89 14.01 -59.52 -4.62
CA SER A 89 15.10 -60.14 -3.85
C SER A 89 16.45 -59.49 -4.18
N ARG A 90 17.34 -59.45 -3.17
CA ARG A 90 18.79 -59.22 -3.25
C ARG A 90 19.30 -57.81 -3.62
N LYS A 91 19.59 -56.99 -2.59
CA LYS A 91 20.93 -56.85 -1.97
C LYS A 91 21.01 -55.54 -1.18
N LYS A 92 21.62 -55.60 0.02
CA LYS A 92 21.93 -54.51 0.97
C LYS A 92 22.61 -53.24 0.38
N ASN A 93 22.92 -53.20 -0.91
CA ASN A 93 23.67 -52.13 -1.57
C ASN A 93 22.78 -51.04 -2.20
N TRP A 94 21.49 -51.29 -2.42
CA TRP A 94 20.59 -50.27 -3.00
C TRP A 94 20.29 -49.14 -2.01
N LEU A 95 20.18 -49.44 -0.72
CA LEU A 95 20.06 -48.44 0.34
C LEU A 95 21.27 -47.50 0.38
N ILE A 96 22.48 -48.02 0.15
CA ILE A 96 23.71 -47.22 0.08
C ILE A 96 23.68 -46.33 -1.17
N GLY A 97 23.20 -46.83 -2.31
CA GLY A 97 23.01 -46.04 -3.52
C GLY A 97 21.99 -44.91 -3.36
N ILE A 98 20.87 -45.16 -2.68
CA ILE A 98 19.87 -44.13 -2.34
C ILE A 98 20.47 -43.10 -1.39
N LEU A 99 21.19 -43.53 -0.35
CA LEU A 99 21.82 -42.61 0.60
C LEU A 99 22.86 -41.73 -0.11
N ALA A 100 23.69 -42.31 -0.97
CA ALA A 100 24.68 -41.57 -1.76
C ALA A 100 24.02 -40.59 -2.72
N ALA A 101 22.92 -40.97 -3.38
CA ALA A 101 22.15 -40.07 -4.24
C ALA A 101 21.52 -38.91 -3.46
N LEU A 102 20.93 -39.17 -2.28
CA LEU A 102 20.39 -38.13 -1.40
C LEU A 102 21.49 -37.19 -0.89
N LEU A 103 22.68 -37.72 -0.58
CA LEU A 103 23.83 -36.93 -0.15
C LEU A 103 24.36 -36.05 -1.29
N LEU A 104 24.40 -36.59 -2.52
CA LEU A 104 24.75 -35.83 -3.72
C LEU A 104 23.72 -34.74 -4.02
N ILE A 105 22.42 -35.01 -3.91
CA ILE A 105 21.35 -34.02 -4.10
C ILE A 105 21.42 -32.94 -3.01
N SER A 106 21.64 -33.33 -1.76
CA SER A 106 21.84 -32.39 -0.64
C SER A 106 23.05 -31.50 -0.87
N LEU A 107 24.18 -32.08 -1.29
CA LEU A 107 25.42 -31.36 -1.55
C LEU A 107 25.29 -30.42 -2.76
N THR A 108 24.62 -30.84 -3.84
CA THR A 108 24.39 -29.98 -5.00
C THR A 108 23.42 -28.84 -4.67
N LEU A 109 22.37 -29.08 -3.88
CA LEU A 109 21.51 -28.00 -3.39
C LEU A 109 22.27 -27.01 -2.50
N LEU A 110 23.17 -27.49 -1.64
CA LEU A 110 23.98 -26.63 -0.78
C LEU A 110 25.00 -25.81 -1.58
N ILE A 111 25.62 -26.40 -2.61
CA ILE A 111 26.51 -25.68 -3.53
C ILE A 111 25.72 -24.66 -4.35
N LEU A 112 24.52 -25.00 -4.82
CA LEU A 112 23.65 -24.06 -5.55
C LEU A 112 23.18 -22.91 -4.66
N ASP A 113 22.94 -23.14 -3.36
CA ASP A 113 22.58 -22.09 -2.40
C ASP A 113 23.80 -21.20 -2.05
N LEU A 114 25.00 -21.79 -1.95
CA LEU A 114 26.26 -21.04 -1.79
C LEU A 114 26.64 -20.24 -3.05
N GLN A 115 26.29 -20.73 -4.24
CA GLN A 115 26.51 -20.07 -5.53
C GLN A 115 25.32 -19.24 -5.99
N ALA A 116 24.21 -19.25 -5.24
CA ALA A 116 23.15 -18.27 -5.40
C ALA A 116 23.71 -16.93 -4.96
N THR A 117 24.49 -16.32 -5.85
CA THR A 117 24.78 -14.90 -5.86
C THR A 117 23.43 -14.25 -5.62
N LYS A 118 23.26 -13.60 -4.46
CA LYS A 118 22.14 -12.71 -4.22
C LYS A 118 22.09 -11.84 -5.46
N THR A 119 21.09 -12.06 -6.31
CA THR A 119 20.81 -11.11 -7.38
C THR A 119 20.77 -9.78 -6.67
N ASN A 120 21.63 -8.85 -7.08
CA ASN A 120 21.58 -7.48 -6.59
C ASN A 120 20.24 -6.94 -7.09
N VAL A 121 19.17 -7.25 -6.38
CA VAL A 121 17.89 -6.56 -6.50
C VAL A 121 18.26 -5.15 -6.06
N GLU A 122 18.36 -4.25 -7.04
CA GLU A 122 18.58 -2.84 -6.77
C GLU A 122 17.58 -2.42 -5.70
N ASP A 123 18.10 -1.97 -4.57
CA ASP A 123 17.27 -1.56 -3.43
C ASP A 123 16.68 -0.19 -3.74
N TYR A 124 15.55 -0.20 -4.43
CA TYR A 124 14.82 1.01 -4.73
C TYR A 124 14.10 1.52 -3.46
N PRO A 125 14.12 2.85 -3.23
CA PRO A 125 13.30 3.45 -2.17
C PRO A 125 11.83 3.00 -2.28
N ARG A 126 11.17 2.83 -1.13
CA ARG A 126 9.75 2.38 -1.09
C ARG A 126 8.78 3.33 -1.81
N ASP A 127 9.15 4.58 -2.03
CA ASP A 127 8.38 5.59 -2.77
C ASP A 127 8.82 5.73 -4.24
N TYR A 128 9.70 4.86 -4.74
CA TYR A 128 10.29 4.96 -6.08
C TYR A 128 9.23 5.02 -7.19
N THR A 129 8.26 4.10 -7.20
CA THR A 129 7.20 4.08 -8.22
C THR A 129 6.37 5.36 -8.20
N LEU A 130 6.09 5.88 -7.00
CA LEU A 130 5.37 7.14 -6.84
C LEU A 130 6.19 8.31 -7.40
N ARG A 131 7.47 8.37 -7.04
CA ARG A 131 8.40 9.38 -7.57
C ARG A 131 8.48 9.34 -9.09
N TRP A 132 8.65 8.15 -9.66
CA TRP A 132 8.74 7.93 -11.10
C TRP A 132 7.48 8.41 -11.84
N ALA A 133 6.29 8.19 -11.27
CA ALA A 133 5.03 8.59 -11.89
C ALA A 133 4.83 10.12 -12.00
N PHE A 134 5.53 10.91 -11.18
CA PHE A 134 5.36 12.37 -11.11
C PHE A 134 6.59 13.18 -11.53
N GLU A 135 7.79 12.63 -11.37
CA GLU A 135 9.04 13.34 -11.66
C GLU A 135 9.60 13.02 -13.06
N THR A 136 8.99 12.09 -13.80
CA THR A 136 9.41 11.79 -15.18
C THR A 136 8.67 12.62 -16.20
N GLU A 137 9.39 13.02 -17.25
CA GLU A 137 8.83 13.78 -18.38
C GLU A 137 7.85 12.95 -19.22
N PHE A 138 7.94 11.61 -19.15
CA PHE A 138 7.13 10.70 -19.96
C PHE A 138 5.67 10.59 -19.52
N VAL A 139 5.40 10.65 -18.20
CA VAL A 139 4.04 10.48 -17.66
C VAL A 139 3.41 11.82 -17.30
N ASN A 140 4.20 12.76 -16.74
CA ASN A 140 3.83 14.09 -16.26
C ASN A 140 2.30 14.30 -16.08
N PRO A 141 1.73 13.89 -14.94
CA PRO A 141 0.29 13.85 -14.72
C PRO A 141 -0.31 15.21 -14.31
N TYR A 142 0.44 16.30 -14.46
CA TYR A 142 0.01 17.63 -14.05
C TYR A 142 -0.72 18.36 -15.19
N THR A 143 -1.76 19.12 -14.84
CA THR A 143 -2.40 20.07 -15.76
C THR A 143 -1.45 21.24 -16.01
N LYS A 144 -1.24 21.60 -17.28
CA LYS A 144 -0.34 22.70 -17.68
C LYS A 144 -1.05 24.05 -17.64
N LEU A 145 -0.25 25.12 -17.60
CA LEU A 145 -0.78 26.49 -17.59
C LEU A 145 -1.61 26.81 -18.85
N GLU A 146 -1.20 26.29 -20.01
CA GLU A 146 -1.88 26.46 -21.30
C GLU A 146 -3.23 25.73 -21.39
N GLU A 147 -3.47 24.77 -20.50
CA GLU A 147 -4.70 23.97 -20.45
C GLU A 147 -5.76 24.58 -19.51
N LEU A 148 -5.44 25.71 -18.86
CA LEU A 148 -6.36 26.39 -17.95
C LEU A 148 -7.44 27.17 -18.73
N PRO A 149 -8.63 27.37 -18.12
CA PRO A 149 -9.67 28.21 -18.72
C PRO A 149 -9.20 29.67 -18.83
N ALA A 150 -9.75 30.40 -19.81
CA ALA A 150 -9.37 31.78 -20.11
C ALA A 150 -9.66 32.78 -18.96
N ASP A 151 -10.65 32.47 -18.13
CA ASP A 151 -11.01 33.25 -16.94
C ASP A 151 -10.08 32.99 -15.75
N CYS A 152 -9.15 32.04 -15.88
CA CYS A 152 -8.21 31.61 -14.85
C CYS A 152 -8.85 31.09 -13.55
N ASN A 153 -10.16 30.85 -13.52
CA ASN A 153 -10.84 30.36 -12.33
C ASN A 153 -10.68 28.84 -12.20
N PHE A 154 -9.54 28.41 -11.67
CA PHE A 154 -9.16 27.00 -11.64
C PHE A 154 -8.39 26.61 -10.36
N PRO A 155 -9.08 26.40 -9.23
CA PRO A 155 -8.47 26.47 -7.88
C PRO A 155 -7.26 25.57 -7.62
N CYS A 156 -7.19 24.39 -8.21
CA CYS A 156 -6.11 23.44 -7.96
C CYS A 156 -4.76 23.79 -8.63
N TYR A 157 -4.70 24.72 -9.60
CA TYR A 157 -3.54 24.83 -10.50
C TYR A 157 -2.22 25.12 -9.78
N LYS A 158 -2.21 26.04 -8.81
CA LYS A 158 -1.05 26.39 -7.97
C LYS A 158 -0.77 25.37 -6.87
N LEU A 159 -1.74 24.52 -6.56
CA LEU A 159 -1.61 23.49 -5.53
C LEU A 159 -1.00 22.19 -6.07
N GLN A 160 -0.75 22.10 -7.38
CA GLN A 160 -0.07 20.96 -8.00
C GLN A 160 1.43 20.96 -7.70
N GLY A 161 1.98 19.79 -7.39
CA GLY A 161 3.41 19.61 -7.19
C GLY A 161 3.74 18.67 -6.04
N GLN A 162 4.88 18.92 -5.39
CA GLN A 162 5.40 18.12 -4.29
C GLN A 162 5.25 18.84 -2.96
N TRP A 163 4.65 18.12 -2.01
CA TRP A 163 4.43 18.55 -0.65
C TRP A 163 5.16 17.62 0.31
N GLU A 164 5.74 18.17 1.38
CA GLU A 164 6.46 17.40 2.39
C GLU A 164 5.96 17.67 3.79
N LEU A 165 6.17 16.73 4.72
CA LEU A 165 5.84 16.95 6.12
C LEU A 165 6.64 18.15 6.68
N ASN A 166 5.95 19.19 7.12
CA ASN A 166 6.61 20.38 7.67
C ASN A 166 7.35 20.08 8.99
N LYS A 167 6.70 19.33 9.89
CA LYS A 167 7.27 18.92 11.19
C LYS A 167 6.83 17.52 11.55
N LYS A 168 7.73 16.77 12.20
CA LYS A 168 7.41 15.49 12.83
C LYS A 168 6.29 15.68 13.85
N TYR A 169 5.38 14.72 13.91
CA TYR A 169 4.31 14.69 14.91
C TYR A 169 4.30 13.33 15.60
N LYS A 170 3.74 13.30 16.81
CA LYS A 170 3.65 12.08 17.62
C LYS A 170 2.21 11.79 17.99
N ILE A 171 1.88 10.52 18.10
CA ILE A 171 0.57 10.05 18.53
C ILE A 171 0.82 8.93 19.54
N PRO A 172 0.31 9.03 20.78
CA PRO A 172 0.39 7.90 21.71
C PRO A 172 -0.61 6.82 21.27
N LEU A 173 -0.22 5.55 21.36
CA LEU A 173 -1.01 4.41 20.89
C LEU A 173 -1.46 3.55 22.07
N TYR A 174 -2.78 3.38 22.20
CA TYR A 174 -3.35 2.44 23.15
C TYR A 174 -3.71 1.13 22.45
N ILE A 175 -3.00 0.05 22.75
CA ILE A 175 -3.21 -1.28 22.14
C ILE A 175 -3.51 -2.36 23.18
N GLU A 176 -4.50 -2.08 24.03
CA GLU A 176 -4.84 -2.84 25.25
C GLU A 176 -3.73 -2.82 26.31
N THR A 177 -2.63 -2.14 26.02
CA THR A 177 -1.46 -1.95 26.88
C THR A 177 -0.85 -0.58 26.57
N ASP A 178 -0.27 0.04 27.60
CA ASP A 178 0.48 1.28 27.49
C ASP A 178 1.86 1.08 26.85
N GLY A 179 2.54 2.20 26.59
CA GLY A 179 3.94 2.24 26.19
C GLY A 179 4.21 2.24 24.69
N PHE A 180 3.20 2.16 23.82
CA PHE A 180 3.43 2.26 22.37
C PHE A 180 3.19 3.68 21.86
N HIS A 181 4.11 4.16 21.02
CA HIS A 181 4.09 5.50 20.48
C HIS A 181 4.33 5.47 18.99
N TYR A 182 3.60 6.31 18.27
CA TYR A 182 3.75 6.52 16.84
C TYR A 182 4.43 7.86 16.58
N GLN A 183 5.47 7.87 15.77
CA GLN A 183 6.14 9.10 15.35
C GLN A 183 6.17 9.20 13.83
N ALA A 184 5.60 10.27 13.28
CA ALA A 184 5.77 10.60 11.87
C ALA A 184 7.11 11.25 11.64
N THR A 185 7.92 10.61 10.79
CA THR A 185 9.30 11.04 10.53
C THR A 185 9.44 11.75 9.20
N SER A 186 8.77 11.27 8.16
CA SER A 186 8.70 11.93 6.87
C SER A 186 7.40 11.62 6.16
N VAL A 187 6.97 12.56 5.34
CA VAL A 187 5.88 12.39 4.38
C VAL A 187 6.29 13.10 3.11
N LYS A 188 6.04 12.47 1.97
CA LYS A 188 6.14 13.08 0.66
C LYS A 188 4.84 12.83 -0.08
N MET A 189 4.23 13.89 -0.59
CA MET A 189 2.95 13.85 -1.30
C MET A 189 3.08 14.55 -2.65
N TYR A 190 2.58 13.93 -3.70
CA TYR A 190 2.43 14.55 -5.00
C TYR A 190 0.97 14.85 -5.26
N THR A 191 0.66 16.08 -5.66
CA THR A 191 -0.71 16.53 -5.89
C THR A 191 -0.91 16.94 -7.35
N ARG A 192 -2.01 16.51 -7.95
CA ARG A 192 -2.42 16.88 -9.31
C ARG A 192 -3.88 17.31 -9.33
N CYS A 193 -4.24 18.16 -10.28
CA CYS A 193 -5.63 18.48 -10.55
C CYS A 193 -6.37 17.23 -11.06
N ALA A 194 -7.56 16.97 -10.54
CA ALA A 194 -8.38 15.80 -10.88
C ALA A 194 -9.43 16.14 -11.95
N ILE A 195 -8.97 16.71 -13.08
CA ILE A 195 -9.81 17.25 -14.15
C ILE A 195 -10.76 16.22 -14.78
N ASN A 196 -10.40 14.93 -14.67
CA ASN A 196 -11.21 13.82 -15.15
C ASN A 196 -12.39 13.47 -14.23
N ILE A 197 -12.47 14.11 -13.05
CA ILE A 197 -13.54 13.95 -12.06
C ILE A 197 -14.28 15.29 -11.92
N GLU A 198 -13.56 16.35 -11.58
CA GLU A 198 -14.10 17.72 -11.47
C GLU A 198 -13.38 18.64 -12.48
N PRO A 199 -13.99 18.94 -13.64
CA PRO A 199 -13.37 19.73 -14.70
C PRO A 199 -13.12 21.19 -14.34
N ASP A 200 -13.73 21.71 -13.27
CA ASP A 200 -13.60 23.10 -12.81
C ASP A 200 -12.33 23.35 -11.96
N GLY A 201 -11.56 22.30 -11.66
CA GLY A 201 -10.36 22.40 -10.85
C GLY A 201 -10.62 22.52 -9.34
N SER A 202 -11.84 22.26 -8.88
CA SER A 202 -12.19 22.22 -7.44
C SER A 202 -11.65 20.99 -6.71
N LEU A 203 -11.17 19.97 -7.43
CA LEU A 203 -10.65 18.73 -6.85
C LEU A 203 -9.16 18.53 -7.14
N LEU A 204 -8.40 18.29 -6.08
CA LEU A 204 -6.99 17.93 -6.11
C LEU A 204 -6.80 16.49 -5.59
N GLU A 205 -6.13 15.65 -6.36
CA GLU A 205 -5.74 14.32 -5.93
C GLU A 205 -4.31 14.33 -5.39
N GLY A 206 -4.09 13.77 -4.21
CA GLY A 206 -2.78 13.67 -3.57
C GLY A 206 -2.35 12.23 -3.32
N TYR A 207 -1.22 11.83 -3.88
CA TYR A 207 -0.61 10.53 -3.63
C TYR A 207 0.53 10.69 -2.63
N GLU A 208 0.39 10.04 -1.48
CA GLU A 208 1.18 10.35 -0.31
C GLU A 208 1.89 9.11 0.19
N TYR A 209 3.22 9.17 0.26
CA TYR A 209 4.05 8.22 0.98
C TYR A 209 4.40 8.76 2.37
N GLN A 210 4.19 7.93 3.38
CA GLN A 210 4.45 8.26 4.78
C GLN A 210 5.43 7.25 5.37
N LYS A 211 6.43 7.75 6.12
CA LYS A 211 7.32 6.95 6.96
C LYS A 211 7.11 7.31 8.41
N HIS A 212 6.72 6.30 9.18
CA HIS A 212 6.51 6.40 10.61
C HIS A 212 7.36 5.40 11.36
N GLU A 213 7.55 5.67 12.65
CA GLU A 213 8.25 4.79 13.56
C GLU A 213 7.33 4.43 14.70
N ILE A 214 7.44 3.18 15.16
CA ILE A 214 6.81 2.72 16.38
C ILE A 214 7.91 2.64 17.43
N TRP A 215 7.65 3.30 18.55
CA TRP A 215 8.52 3.38 19.71
C TRP A 215 7.84 2.75 20.91
N TYR A 216 8.62 2.11 21.76
CA TYR A 216 8.17 1.48 22.99
C TYR A 216 8.81 2.17 24.21
N ASP A 217 7.98 2.70 25.10
CA ASP A 217 8.38 3.21 26.42
C ASP A 217 8.54 2.03 27.38
N MET A 218 9.77 1.76 27.79
CA MET A 218 10.12 0.68 28.72
C MET A 218 9.55 0.89 30.12
N THR A 219 9.17 2.12 30.48
CA THR A 219 8.50 2.41 31.75
C THR A 219 6.99 2.18 31.70
N GLU A 220 6.43 1.92 30.51
CA GLU A 220 5.00 1.71 30.28
C GLU A 220 4.13 2.80 30.93
N SER A 221 4.57 4.06 30.80
CA SER A 221 3.86 5.21 31.37
C SER A 221 2.42 5.25 30.85
N ASN A 222 1.49 5.58 31.74
CA ASN A 222 0.07 5.64 31.40
C ASN A 222 -0.17 6.60 30.22
N ILE A 223 -0.97 6.17 29.24
CA ILE A 223 -1.21 6.96 28.04
C ILE A 223 -1.72 8.39 28.32
N SER A 224 -2.51 8.58 29.40
CA SER A 224 -3.05 9.88 29.79
C SER A 224 -1.97 10.94 30.05
N THR A 225 -0.77 10.53 30.47
CA THR A 225 0.40 11.41 30.66
C THR A 225 0.83 12.08 29.35
N PHE A 226 0.58 11.44 28.21
CA PHE A 226 0.92 11.94 26.88
C PHE A 226 -0.24 12.61 26.16
N MET A 227 -1.46 12.48 26.69
CA MET A 227 -2.67 13.05 26.08
C MET A 227 -3.06 14.42 26.65
N ASN A 228 -2.62 14.76 27.86
CA ASN A 228 -2.91 16.04 28.48
C ASN A 228 -2.10 17.18 27.82
N ASN A 229 -2.69 17.80 26.81
CA ASN A 229 -2.17 18.99 26.13
C ASN A 229 -2.28 20.29 26.96
N ASN A 230 -2.68 20.21 28.24
CA ASN A 230 -2.91 21.40 29.07
C ASN A 230 -1.60 22.07 29.57
N ASP A 231 -0.45 21.43 29.40
CA ASP A 231 0.86 22.04 29.67
C ASP A 231 1.41 22.77 28.42
N VAL A 232 0.60 23.66 27.82
CA VAL A 232 1.11 24.63 26.84
C VAL A 232 1.89 25.68 27.63
N ARG A 233 3.17 25.41 27.91
CA ARG A 233 4.07 26.44 28.41
C ARG A 233 4.44 27.35 27.23
N ASN A 234 3.90 28.57 27.23
CA ASN A 234 4.41 29.70 26.44
C ASN A 234 4.58 29.47 24.93
N GLY A 235 3.58 28.86 24.26
CA GLY A 235 3.57 28.73 22.80
C GLY A 235 4.56 27.71 22.21
N GLU A 236 5.32 27.02 23.06
CA GLU A 236 6.00 25.77 22.72
C GLU A 236 4.98 24.63 22.90
N GLY A 237 4.94 23.68 21.96
CA GLY A 237 3.95 22.59 21.93
C GLY A 237 3.93 21.75 23.22
N SER A 238 3.01 20.79 23.31
CA SER A 238 2.90 19.97 24.53
C SER A 238 4.22 19.24 24.86
N TYR A 239 4.45 18.92 26.13
CA TYR A 239 5.63 18.15 26.57
C TYR A 239 5.89 16.90 25.69
N TYR A 240 4.82 16.21 25.32
CA TYR A 240 4.92 15.04 24.45
C TYR A 240 5.39 15.37 23.03
N GLU A 241 4.95 16.49 22.46
CA GLU A 241 5.38 16.94 21.13
C GLU A 241 6.87 17.30 21.10
N THR A 242 7.42 17.81 22.20
CA THR A 242 8.84 18.23 22.30
C THR A 242 9.80 17.09 22.67
N LEU A 243 9.29 15.99 23.24
CA LEU A 243 10.12 14.86 23.69
C LEU A 243 10.89 14.18 22.54
N ASP A 244 12.19 13.92 22.68
CA ASP A 244 12.97 13.23 21.64
C ASP A 244 13.21 11.77 22.04
N PHE A 245 12.48 10.84 21.42
CA PHE A 245 12.60 9.40 21.68
C PHE A 245 13.99 8.84 21.42
N ASN A 246 14.82 9.49 20.59
CA ASN A 246 16.19 9.04 20.34
C ASN A 246 17.14 9.40 21.49
N LYS A 247 16.82 10.45 22.26
CA LYS A 247 17.66 10.96 23.35
C LYS A 247 17.23 10.43 24.72
N ASP A 248 15.95 10.12 24.88
CA ASP A 248 15.41 9.55 26.12
C ASP A 248 15.61 8.02 26.12
N SER A 249 16.44 7.55 27.05
CA SER A 249 16.83 6.14 27.15
C SER A 249 15.67 5.20 27.47
N ARG A 250 14.52 5.70 27.91
CA ARG A 250 13.32 4.88 28.17
C ARG A 250 12.64 4.41 26.89
N PHE A 251 12.90 5.07 25.76
CA PHE A 251 12.27 4.74 24.49
C PHE A 251 13.16 3.87 23.63
N VAL A 252 12.59 2.81 23.07
CA VAL A 252 13.25 1.92 22.13
C VAL A 252 12.43 1.87 20.85
N LYS A 253 13.05 2.15 19.70
CA LYS A 253 12.41 1.97 18.41
C LYS A 253 12.21 0.47 18.15
N VAL A 254 10.98 0.08 17.83
CA VAL A 254 10.62 -1.34 17.64
C VAL A 254 10.18 -1.68 16.22
N ALA A 255 9.72 -0.69 15.43
CA ALA A 255 9.39 -0.89 14.02
C ALA A 255 9.41 0.40 13.21
N THR A 256 9.45 0.26 11.89
CA THR A 256 9.16 1.33 10.92
C THR A 256 7.90 0.95 10.13
N VAL A 257 6.97 1.88 9.98
CA VAL A 257 5.76 1.71 9.17
C VAL A 257 5.85 2.58 7.94
N HIS A 258 5.62 1.99 6.79
CA HIS A 258 5.53 2.66 5.50
C HIS A 258 4.09 2.62 5.04
N THR A 259 3.48 3.77 4.76
CA THR A 259 2.09 3.84 4.29
C THR A 259 1.97 4.65 3.01
N LEU A 260 1.24 4.12 2.05
CA LEU A 260 0.80 4.82 0.84
C LEU A 260 -0.68 5.20 1.00
N PHE A 261 -0.96 6.48 0.80
CA PHE A 261 -2.28 7.08 0.86
C PHE A 261 -2.65 7.65 -0.50
N ARG A 262 -3.93 7.51 -0.85
CA ARG A 262 -4.59 8.34 -1.87
C ARG A 262 -5.49 9.32 -1.15
N ASN A 263 -5.27 10.59 -1.38
CA ASN A 263 -6.04 11.69 -0.83
C ASN A 263 -6.84 12.37 -1.93
N ARG A 264 -8.01 12.86 -1.56
CA ARG A 264 -8.84 13.80 -2.30
C ARG A 264 -8.94 15.07 -1.46
N PHE A 265 -8.66 16.19 -2.10
CA PHE A 265 -8.79 17.51 -1.49
C PHE A 265 -9.81 18.31 -2.29
N THR A 266 -10.93 18.64 -1.67
CA THR A 266 -11.95 19.52 -2.27
C THR A 266 -11.63 20.95 -1.84
N ILE A 267 -11.50 21.84 -2.82
CA ILE A 267 -11.07 23.23 -2.66
C ILE A 267 -12.30 24.13 -2.80
N GLY A 268 -12.63 24.86 -1.74
CA GLY A 268 -13.56 25.98 -1.73
C GLY A 268 -12.94 27.14 -0.96
N ASP A 269 -13.70 27.75 -0.04
CA ASP A 269 -13.18 28.74 0.92
C ASP A 269 -12.13 28.13 1.88
N SER A 270 -12.16 26.81 2.01
CA SER A 270 -11.25 25.96 2.76
C SER A 270 -10.90 24.71 1.95
N ILE A 271 -9.95 23.93 2.43
CA ILE A 271 -9.58 22.64 1.85
C ILE A 271 -10.07 21.54 2.78
N SER A 272 -11.05 20.76 2.33
CA SER A 272 -11.43 19.51 2.98
C SER A 272 -10.58 18.37 2.45
N ARG A 273 -10.32 17.36 3.28
CA ARG A 273 -9.48 16.21 2.95
C ARG A 273 -10.20 14.91 3.24
N ASP A 274 -10.28 14.05 2.24
CA ASP A 274 -10.62 12.64 2.38
C ASP A 274 -9.43 11.79 1.96
N GLY A 275 -9.10 10.74 2.73
CA GLY A 275 -7.86 9.99 2.57
C GLY A 275 -8.05 8.51 2.83
N GLN A 276 -7.58 7.69 1.89
CA GLN A 276 -7.63 6.24 1.98
C GLN A 276 -6.23 5.64 1.92
N VAL A 277 -5.97 4.68 2.82
CA VAL A 277 -4.76 3.84 2.76
C VAL A 277 -4.90 2.87 1.59
N ILE A 278 -3.92 2.88 0.67
CA ILE A 278 -3.90 1.97 -0.49
C ILE A 278 -2.78 0.92 -0.38
N GLY A 279 -1.81 1.12 0.51
CA GLY A 279 -0.75 0.17 0.77
C GLY A 279 -0.06 0.47 2.09
N ARG A 280 0.38 -0.57 2.79
CA ARG A 280 1.11 -0.42 4.04
C ARG A 280 2.06 -1.60 4.25
N ASP A 281 3.22 -1.29 4.80
CA ASP A 281 4.26 -2.26 5.16
C ASP A 281 4.77 -1.92 6.57
N LEU A 282 5.05 -2.95 7.38
CA LEU A 282 5.60 -2.80 8.73
C LEU A 282 6.89 -3.61 8.81
N VAL A 283 7.98 -2.91 9.03
CA VAL A 283 9.32 -3.47 9.12
C VAL A 283 9.75 -3.46 10.59
N PRO A 284 9.68 -4.59 11.31
CA PRO A 284 10.13 -4.67 12.70
C PRO A 284 11.65 -4.49 12.78
N VAL A 285 12.11 -3.95 13.90
CA VAL A 285 13.55 -3.92 14.21
C VAL A 285 14.01 -5.37 14.49
N PRO A 286 15.16 -5.80 13.96
CA PRO A 286 15.71 -7.13 14.22
C PRO A 286 15.80 -7.47 15.72
N GLN A 287 15.50 -8.72 16.07
CA GLN A 287 15.39 -9.15 17.47
C GLN A 287 16.72 -9.07 18.22
N ASP A 288 17.84 -9.35 17.55
CA ASP A 288 19.19 -9.20 18.07
C ASP A 288 19.44 -7.76 18.56
N ILE A 289 19.06 -6.76 17.76
CA ILE A 289 19.17 -5.34 18.14
C ILE A 289 18.27 -4.99 19.33
N LEU A 290 17.06 -5.59 19.40
CA LEU A 290 16.14 -5.34 20.51
C LEU A 290 16.61 -6.02 21.81
N LYS A 291 17.22 -7.20 21.74
CA LYS A 291 17.72 -7.96 22.88
C LYS A 291 18.89 -7.26 23.60
N ASP A 292 19.60 -6.37 22.93
CA ASP A 292 20.61 -5.51 23.55
C ASP A 292 20.02 -4.49 24.54
N LYS A 293 18.72 -4.20 24.43
CA LYS A 293 18.03 -3.16 25.22
C LYS A 293 16.87 -3.70 26.06
N LEU A 294 16.34 -4.87 25.72
CA LEU A 294 15.11 -5.43 26.28
C LEU A 294 15.29 -6.89 26.65
N SER A 295 14.58 -7.35 27.68
CA SER A 295 14.54 -8.78 28.01
C SER A 295 13.88 -9.58 26.89
N GLU A 296 14.24 -10.86 26.76
CA GLU A 296 13.68 -11.75 25.74
C GLU A 296 12.15 -11.83 25.81
N GLU A 297 11.59 -11.86 27.02
CA GLU A 297 10.15 -11.84 27.26
C GLU A 297 9.50 -10.55 26.69
N LYS A 298 10.11 -9.39 26.92
CA LYS A 298 9.61 -8.11 26.39
C LYS A 298 9.71 -8.07 24.86
N VAL A 299 10.76 -8.61 24.26
CA VAL A 299 10.89 -8.70 22.79
C VAL A 299 9.77 -9.57 22.20
N ILE A 300 9.46 -10.71 22.81
CA ILE A 300 8.35 -11.59 22.38
C ILE A 300 7.01 -10.86 22.49
N PHE A 301 6.78 -10.18 23.62
CA PHE A 301 5.58 -9.38 23.86
C PHE A 301 5.41 -8.27 22.81
N ILE A 302 6.45 -7.48 22.55
CA ILE A 302 6.44 -6.40 21.55
C ILE A 302 6.15 -6.95 20.17
N ASN A 303 6.78 -8.05 19.76
CA ASN A 303 6.53 -8.66 18.45
C ASN A 303 5.08 -9.15 18.31
N LYS A 304 4.50 -9.71 19.37
CA LYS A 304 3.08 -10.07 19.40
C LYS A 304 2.19 -8.84 19.21
N LYS A 305 2.50 -7.74 19.91
CA LYS A 305 1.77 -6.47 19.79
C LYS A 305 1.95 -5.80 18.42
N LEU A 306 3.15 -5.81 17.83
CA LEU A 306 3.41 -5.34 16.47
C LEU A 306 2.61 -6.12 15.44
N ASN A 307 2.48 -7.44 15.61
CA ASN A 307 1.63 -8.27 14.75
C ASN A 307 0.14 -7.92 14.90
N LEU A 308 -0.31 -7.56 16.11
CA LEU A 308 -1.69 -7.07 16.31
C LEU A 308 -1.90 -5.72 15.65
N ILE A 309 -0.92 -4.80 15.74
CA ILE A 309 -0.95 -3.55 14.98
C ILE A 309 -1.06 -3.89 13.50
N ALA A 310 -0.16 -4.72 12.95
CA ALA A 310 -0.16 -5.12 11.54
C ALA A 310 -1.51 -5.73 11.05
N ARG A 311 -2.16 -6.58 11.87
CA ARG A 311 -3.33 -7.39 11.46
C ARG A 311 -4.69 -6.79 11.80
N ASN A 312 -4.87 -6.22 13.00
CA ASN A 312 -6.18 -5.80 13.53
C ASN A 312 -6.21 -4.32 13.99
N GLY A 313 -5.10 -3.80 14.55
CA GLY A 313 -5.03 -2.45 15.12
C GLY A 313 -4.84 -1.32 14.09
N LEU A 314 -4.60 -1.67 12.83
CA LEU A 314 -4.46 -0.72 11.74
C LEU A 314 -5.77 -0.46 10.98
N GLU A 315 -6.86 -1.19 11.30
CA GLU A 315 -8.21 -0.82 10.83
C GLU A 315 -8.57 0.59 11.31
N ASP A 316 -8.16 0.98 12.52
CA ASP A 316 -8.38 2.33 13.05
C ASP A 316 -7.54 3.41 12.33
N PHE A 317 -6.48 3.01 11.62
CA PHE A 317 -5.70 3.88 10.72
C PHE A 317 -6.08 3.75 9.24
N SER A 318 -7.01 2.85 8.90
CA SER A 318 -7.62 2.72 7.57
C SER A 318 -9.05 3.24 7.53
N ARG A 319 -9.69 3.48 8.68
CA ARG A 319 -10.88 4.33 8.80
C ARG A 319 -10.51 5.75 8.36
N PRO A 320 -11.44 6.49 7.71
CA PRO A 320 -11.15 7.84 7.24
C PRO A 320 -10.62 8.67 8.41
N ILE A 321 -9.42 9.22 8.23
CA ILE A 321 -8.82 10.12 9.20
C ILE A 321 -9.71 11.36 9.23
N ASN A 322 -10.44 11.54 10.32
CA ASN A 322 -11.27 12.72 10.51
C ASN A 322 -10.36 13.92 10.78
N CYS A 323 -10.14 14.72 9.75
CA CYS A 323 -9.44 15.99 9.84
C CYS A 323 -10.45 17.13 9.71
N ALA A 324 -10.26 18.19 10.50
CA ALA A 324 -10.88 19.47 10.22
C ALA A 324 -10.32 20.03 8.90
N GLU A 325 -11.10 20.88 8.25
CA GLU A 325 -10.69 21.58 7.04
C GLU A 325 -9.45 22.45 7.30
N SER A 326 -8.58 22.53 6.31
CA SER A 326 -7.46 23.46 6.30
C SER A 326 -7.93 24.80 5.72
N PRO A 327 -7.48 25.96 6.22
CA PRO A 327 -7.56 27.18 5.43
C PRO A 327 -6.77 27.01 4.11
N LEU A 328 -7.10 27.83 3.12
CA LEU A 328 -6.27 27.95 1.91
C LEU A 328 -4.83 28.34 2.31
N PRO A 329 -3.79 27.82 1.64
CA PRO A 329 -2.40 28.17 1.96
C PRO A 329 -2.05 29.65 1.67
N GLY A 330 -2.77 30.30 0.76
CA GLY A 330 -2.69 31.73 0.42
C GLY A 330 -3.99 32.48 0.75
N ILE A 331 -4.03 33.80 0.48
CA ILE A 331 -5.26 34.60 0.60
C ILE A 331 -6.31 34.09 -0.39
N ASP A 332 -5.87 33.80 -1.60
CA ASP A 332 -6.59 33.02 -2.59
C ASP A 332 -5.69 31.88 -3.15
N PHE A 333 -6.23 31.10 -4.09
CA PHE A 333 -5.47 30.02 -4.72
C PHE A 333 -4.42 30.50 -5.75
N HIS A 334 -4.49 31.74 -6.25
CA HIS A 334 -3.48 32.31 -7.16
C HIS A 334 -2.19 32.70 -6.43
N ASP A 335 -2.30 33.06 -5.15
CA ASP A 335 -1.20 33.51 -4.29
C ASP A 335 -0.35 32.38 -3.73
N VAL A 336 -0.79 31.14 -3.86
CA VAL A 336 -0.06 29.97 -3.35
C VAL A 336 1.31 29.86 -4.00
N LYS A 337 2.34 29.67 -3.17
CA LYS A 337 3.75 29.54 -3.57
C LYS A 337 4.51 28.51 -2.73
N GLU A 338 5.68 28.13 -3.23
CA GLU A 338 6.59 27.26 -2.48
C GLU A 338 6.89 27.85 -1.10
N GLY A 339 6.80 27.01 -0.07
CA GLY A 339 6.90 27.42 1.34
C GLY A 339 5.56 27.45 2.08
N ASP A 340 4.45 27.61 1.37
CA ASP A 340 3.12 27.69 1.99
C ASP A 340 2.70 26.35 2.58
N LEU A 341 1.78 26.42 3.56
CA LEU A 341 1.39 25.29 4.39
C LEU A 341 -0.08 24.91 4.17
N MET A 342 -0.34 23.63 3.96
CA MET A 342 -1.66 23.03 4.06
C MET A 342 -1.76 22.29 5.39
N LYS A 343 -2.57 22.79 6.33
CA LYS A 343 -2.56 22.39 7.75
C LYS A 343 -3.90 21.78 8.16
N PHE A 344 -3.85 20.51 8.58
CA PHE A 344 -5.00 19.77 9.06
C PHE A 344 -4.86 19.44 10.55
N THR A 345 -5.91 19.69 11.31
CA THR A 345 -6.06 19.17 12.67
C THR A 345 -6.84 17.88 12.58
N CYS A 346 -6.21 16.76 12.90
CA CYS A 346 -6.78 15.43 12.72
C CYS A 346 -6.99 14.72 14.05
N LYS A 347 -8.00 13.86 14.09
CA LYS A 347 -8.31 13.01 15.23
C LYS A 347 -8.10 11.55 14.83
N LEU A 348 -7.18 10.88 15.49
CA LEU A 348 -7.04 9.42 15.41
C LEU A 348 -7.68 8.81 16.65
N THR A 349 -8.46 7.75 16.49
CA THR A 349 -8.98 7.00 17.64
C THR A 349 -8.39 5.60 17.62
N THR A 350 -7.70 5.20 18.69
CA THR A 350 -7.19 3.83 18.85
C THR A 350 -7.87 3.21 20.06
N ASN A 351 -8.56 2.06 19.90
CA ASN A 351 -9.24 1.39 21.02
C ASN A 351 -10.15 2.35 21.84
N ARG A 352 -10.91 3.20 21.13
CA ARG A 352 -11.81 4.23 21.69
C ARG A 352 -11.12 5.39 22.42
N VAL A 353 -9.79 5.47 22.38
CA VAL A 353 -9.01 6.59 22.93
C VAL A 353 -8.68 7.57 21.79
N PRO A 354 -9.22 8.80 21.81
CA PRO A 354 -8.98 9.77 20.76
C PRO A 354 -7.73 10.62 21.01
N SER A 355 -6.80 10.61 20.06
CA SER A 355 -5.60 11.45 20.04
C SER A 355 -5.73 12.51 18.94
N VAL A 356 -5.61 13.78 19.31
CA VAL A 356 -5.59 14.91 18.37
C VAL A 356 -4.15 15.19 17.98
N TYR A 357 -3.91 15.40 16.69
CA TYR A 357 -2.60 15.79 16.18
C TYR A 357 -2.74 16.76 15.01
N THR A 358 -1.73 17.60 14.82
CA THR A 358 -1.66 18.51 13.68
C THR A 358 -0.74 17.93 12.62
N LYS A 359 -1.20 17.93 11.37
CA LYS A 359 -0.41 17.58 10.20
C LYS A 359 -0.36 18.75 9.24
N ALA A 360 0.83 19.28 9.02
CA ALA A 360 1.07 20.35 8.07
C ALA A 360 1.96 19.84 6.93
N PHE A 361 1.50 20.05 5.70
CA PHE A 361 2.26 19.82 4.49
C PHE A 361 2.82 21.15 4.00
N LYS A 362 4.12 21.18 3.67
CA LYS A 362 4.78 22.33 3.07
C LYS A 362 4.93 22.12 1.57
N LEU A 363 4.52 23.06 0.75
CA LEU A 363 4.76 23.02 -0.69
C LEU A 363 6.26 23.21 -0.94
N THR A 364 6.93 22.19 -1.47
CA THR A 364 8.39 22.19 -1.68
C THR A 364 8.77 22.36 -3.14
N ARG A 365 7.93 21.86 -4.04
CA ARG A 365 8.09 22.02 -5.49
C ARG A 365 6.73 22.30 -6.10
N GLN A 366 6.54 23.52 -6.58
CA GLN A 366 5.31 23.90 -7.27
C GLN A 366 5.47 23.63 -8.77
N PHE A 367 4.48 22.99 -9.39
CA PHE A 367 4.53 22.68 -10.82
C PHE A 367 4.37 23.96 -11.67
N ILE A 368 3.33 24.76 -11.39
CA ILE A 368 3.09 26.05 -12.05
C ILE A 368 3.47 27.18 -11.09
N LYS A 369 4.58 27.87 -11.36
CA LYS A 369 5.00 29.04 -10.56
C LYS A 369 4.34 30.34 -11.03
N SER A 370 4.10 30.45 -12.33
CA SER A 370 3.46 31.63 -12.95
C SER A 370 2.00 31.76 -12.51
N THR A 371 1.51 32.99 -12.41
CA THR A 371 0.10 33.26 -12.13
C THR A 371 -0.66 33.39 -13.44
N CYS A 372 -1.79 32.68 -13.56
CA CYS A 372 -2.69 32.82 -14.70
C CYS A 372 -3.28 34.24 -14.71
N ARG A 373 -3.33 34.87 -15.88
CA ARG A 373 -3.92 36.20 -16.06
C ARG A 373 -5.08 36.09 -17.02
N GLN A 374 -6.21 36.69 -16.66
CA GLN A 374 -7.35 36.79 -17.57
C GLN A 374 -6.92 37.52 -18.84
N SER A 375 -7.31 36.97 -19.98
CA SER A 375 -7.23 37.69 -21.25
C SER A 375 -8.12 38.93 -21.14
N LEU A 376 -7.55 40.11 -21.37
CA LEU A 376 -8.32 41.37 -21.47
C LEU A 376 -8.98 41.53 -22.85
N ASP A 377 -8.91 40.53 -23.71
CA ASP A 377 -9.52 40.55 -25.04
C ASP A 377 -11.01 40.19 -24.93
N ASP A 378 -11.82 41.13 -24.42
CA ASP A 378 -13.27 41.30 -24.66
C ASP A 378 -13.79 42.58 -23.95
N GLU A 379 -13.21 43.74 -24.28
CA GLU A 379 -13.86 45.06 -24.13
C GLU A 379 -14.00 45.77 -25.48
#